data_AF-R0H686-F1
#
_entry.id   AF-R0H686-F1
#
_cell.length_a   1.000
_cell.length_b   1.000
_cell.length_c   1.000
_cell.angle_alpha   90.00
_cell.angle_beta   90.00
_cell.angle_gamma   90.00
#
_symmetry.space_group_name_H-M   'P 1'
#
loop_
_entity.id
_entity.type
_entity.pdbx_description
1 polymer ?
#
loop_
_entity_poly.entity_id
_entity_poly.type
_entity_poly.pdbx_seq_one_letter_code
_entity_poly.pdbx_strand_id
1 'polypeptide(L)'
;MAKYYDIDDILVEEEFVPVLFHKTANGVTIDPSAETNCAEQGAKVEVPFWLAHELHMRQAVSINLPACFDQKTRLEVQADAAYVDLRSRCSYFYEFGCKLEPLVTDRTLGILLSTAFKIRYKEALTKVYTAAHITASKYLSFLTKEETNLYEAAHLSMTAFRKWRAGGPRLERALILGRKRKDSN
;
A
#
# COMPACT_ATOMS: atom_id res chain seq x y z
N MET A 1 13.28 1.79 11.54
CA MET A 1 14.35 0.89 11.03
C MET A 1 13.82 0.29 9.75
N ALA A 2 14.36 0.71 8.61
CA ALA A 2 13.95 0.18 7.31
C ALA A 2 14.18 -1.34 7.30
N LYS A 3 13.14 -2.10 6.93
CA LYS A 3 13.20 -3.56 6.94
C LYS A 3 13.69 -4.00 5.57
N TYR A 4 15.00 -3.95 5.36
CA TYR A 4 15.62 -4.22 4.05
C TYR A 4 15.17 -5.53 3.38
N TYR A 5 14.81 -6.56 4.15
CA TYR A 5 14.36 -7.86 3.63
C TYR A 5 12.83 -8.04 3.60
N ASP A 6 12.06 -7.01 3.96
CA ASP A 6 10.61 -7.06 3.91
C ASP A 6 10.16 -6.80 2.47
N ILE A 7 9.48 -7.79 1.89
CA ILE A 7 9.05 -7.75 0.48
C ILE A 7 8.03 -6.63 0.27
N ASP A 8 7.12 -6.44 1.23
CA ASP A 8 6.12 -5.39 1.15
C ASP A 8 6.81 -4.01 1.15
N ASP A 9 7.86 -3.82 1.95
CA ASP A 9 8.64 -2.57 2.03
C ASP A 9 9.34 -2.24 0.70
N ILE A 10 9.90 -3.26 0.02
CA ILE A 10 10.52 -3.12 -1.31
C ILE A 10 9.46 -2.75 -2.35
N LEU A 11 8.29 -3.40 -2.31
CA LEU A 11 7.21 -3.13 -3.25
C LEU A 11 6.61 -1.72 -3.07
N VAL A 12 6.55 -1.23 -1.83
CA VAL A 12 6.14 0.16 -1.53
C VAL A 12 7.11 1.16 -2.17
N GLU A 13 8.41 0.89 -2.16
CA GLU A 13 9.42 1.80 -2.69
C GLU A 13 9.50 1.85 -4.22
N GLU A 14 8.95 0.84 -4.90
CA GLU A 14 8.86 0.79 -6.36
C GLU A 14 7.71 1.66 -6.91
N GLU A 15 6.81 2.16 -6.06
CA GLU A 15 5.73 3.06 -6.47
C GLU A 15 6.27 4.36 -7.09
N PHE A 16 5.64 4.81 -8.17
CA PHE A 16 6.07 5.99 -8.92
C PHE A 16 5.60 7.29 -8.28
N VAL A 17 6.48 8.30 -8.30
CA VAL A 17 6.24 9.60 -7.71
C VAL A 17 6.62 10.71 -8.68
N PRO A 18 5.76 11.73 -8.84
CA PRO A 18 6.10 12.90 -9.64
C PRO A 18 7.14 13.75 -8.92
N VAL A 19 8.30 13.92 -9.55
CA VAL A 19 9.40 14.76 -9.07
C VAL A 19 9.65 15.92 -10.01
N LEU A 20 10.14 17.03 -9.46
CA LEU A 20 10.58 18.19 -10.23
C LEU A 20 12.08 18.38 -10.01
N PHE A 21 12.84 18.37 -11.11
CA PHE A 21 14.29 18.52 -11.08
C PHE A 21 14.71 19.97 -10.84
N HIS A 22 15.53 20.22 -9.83
CA HIS A 22 16.11 21.55 -9.59
C HIS A 22 17.45 21.76 -10.28
N LYS A 23 18.09 20.67 -10.70
CA LYS A 23 19.37 20.67 -11.41
C LYS A 23 19.26 19.76 -12.63
N THR A 24 19.95 20.13 -13.70
CA THR A 24 20.03 19.30 -14.89
C THR A 24 20.76 18.00 -14.58
N ALA A 25 20.17 16.86 -14.92
CA ALA A 25 20.81 15.55 -14.77
C ALA A 25 21.22 15.03 -16.15
N ASN A 26 22.52 14.90 -16.40
CA ASN A 26 23.06 14.43 -17.67
C ASN A 26 23.30 12.91 -17.64
N GLY A 27 23.19 12.26 -18.80
CA GLY A 27 23.47 10.82 -18.94
C GLY A 27 22.33 9.92 -18.48
N VAL A 28 21.11 10.46 -18.38
CA VAL A 28 19.91 9.72 -18.02
C VAL A 28 18.92 9.80 -19.17
N THR A 29 18.47 8.66 -19.66
CA THR A 29 17.39 8.57 -20.66
C THR A 29 16.07 8.46 -19.91
N ILE A 30 15.39 9.59 -19.74
CA ILE A 30 14.11 9.68 -19.04
C ILE A 30 12.94 9.43 -19.99
N ASP A 31 13.00 10.04 -21.18
CA ASP A 31 12.07 9.80 -22.27
C ASP A 31 12.85 9.15 -23.42
N PRO A 32 12.51 7.92 -23.85
CA PRO A 32 13.10 7.28 -25.01
C PRO A 32 12.97 8.11 -26.30
N SER A 33 12.04 9.06 -26.34
CA SER A 33 11.75 9.94 -27.48
C SER A 33 12.59 11.22 -27.47
N ALA A 34 13.25 11.56 -26.35
CA ALA A 34 14.06 12.76 -26.25
C ALA A 34 15.40 12.57 -26.98
N GLU A 35 15.74 13.50 -27.88
CA GLU A 35 17.02 13.46 -28.61
C GLU A 35 18.22 13.70 -27.69
N THR A 36 17.98 14.35 -26.55
CA THR A 36 18.98 14.68 -25.52
C THR A 36 18.85 13.75 -24.32
N ASN A 37 19.94 13.05 -23.98
CA ASN A 37 20.05 12.21 -22.78
C ASN A 37 20.25 13.06 -21.51
N CYS A 38 19.34 14.01 -21.25
CA CYS A 38 19.36 14.82 -20.05
C CYS A 38 17.96 15.12 -19.50
N ALA A 39 17.87 15.19 -18.17
CA ALA A 39 16.74 15.79 -17.47
C ALA A 39 17.01 17.29 -17.35
N GLU A 40 16.22 18.12 -18.01
CA GLU A 40 16.35 19.58 -17.89
C GLU A 40 15.95 20.07 -16.49
N GLN A 41 16.51 21.20 -16.07
CA GLN A 41 16.05 21.89 -14.87
C GLN A 41 14.59 22.29 -15.03
N GLY A 42 13.76 21.97 -14.04
CA GLY A 42 12.32 22.21 -14.06
C GLY A 42 11.51 21.08 -14.71
N ALA A 43 12.15 20.05 -15.26
CA ALA A 43 11.46 18.89 -15.81
C ALA A 43 10.65 18.17 -14.72
N LYS A 44 9.40 17.84 -15.07
CA LYS A 44 8.50 17.01 -14.25
C LYS A 44 8.56 15.59 -14.79
N VAL A 45 8.98 14.67 -13.94
CA VAL A 45 9.21 13.28 -14.33
C VAL A 45 8.64 12.37 -13.26
N GLU A 46 8.10 11.23 -13.64
CA GLU A 46 7.74 10.18 -12.70
C GLU A 46 8.91 9.22 -12.53
N VAL A 47 9.35 9.03 -11.29
CA VAL A 47 10.43 8.10 -10.95
C VAL A 47 10.01 7.22 -9.76
N PRO A 48 10.59 6.03 -9.61
CA PRO A 48 10.33 5.20 -8.43
C PRO A 48 10.70 5.91 -7.13
N PHE A 49 9.95 5.63 -6.06
CA PHE A 49 10.13 6.30 -4.77
C PHE A 49 11.52 6.10 -4.17
N TRP A 50 12.11 4.90 -4.26
CA TRP A 50 13.48 4.65 -3.77
C TRP A 50 14.50 5.62 -4.38
N LEU A 51 14.35 5.94 -5.67
CA LEU A 51 15.22 6.88 -6.37
C LEU A 51 14.87 8.33 -6.02
N ALA A 52 13.58 8.67 -5.98
CA ALA A 52 13.09 9.99 -5.59
C ALA A 52 13.61 10.38 -4.20
N HIS A 53 13.55 9.45 -3.25
CA HIS A 53 14.02 9.63 -1.88
C HIS A 53 15.50 10.06 -1.84
N GLU A 54 16.37 9.30 -2.49
CA GLU A 54 17.81 9.59 -2.53
C GLU A 54 18.13 10.92 -3.23
N LEU A 55 17.44 11.23 -4.32
CA LEU A 55 17.61 12.49 -5.05
C LEU A 55 17.12 13.69 -4.22
N HIS A 56 16.04 13.51 -3.47
CA HIS A 56 15.50 14.55 -2.60
C HIS A 56 16.45 14.86 -1.43
N MET A 57 17.02 13.84 -0.80
CA MET A 57 18.03 14.00 0.26
C MET A 57 19.26 14.77 -0.21
N ARG A 58 19.60 14.66 -1.50
CA ARG A 58 20.70 15.40 -2.14
C ARG A 58 20.30 16.79 -2.66
N GLN A 59 19.07 17.25 -2.38
CA GLN A 59 18.51 18.52 -2.84
C GLN A 59 18.54 18.66 -4.39
N ALA A 60 18.47 17.54 -5.10
CA ALA A 60 18.45 17.53 -6.57
C ALA A 60 17.03 17.67 -7.12
N VAL A 61 16.02 17.17 -6.39
CA VAL A 61 14.62 17.16 -6.80
C VAL A 61 13.68 17.54 -5.66
N SER A 62 12.53 18.14 -5.99
CA SER A 62 11.38 18.24 -5.09
C SER A 62 10.34 17.18 -5.42
N ILE A 63 9.88 16.47 -4.41
CA ILE A 63 8.84 15.46 -4.54
C ILE A 63 7.46 16.13 -4.47
N ASN A 64 6.60 15.84 -5.44
CA ASN A 64 5.20 16.27 -5.44
C ASN A 64 4.30 15.12 -4.99
N LEU A 65 3.06 15.46 -4.60
CA LEU A 65 2.04 14.46 -4.26
C LEU A 65 1.67 13.63 -5.50
N PRO A 66 1.74 12.29 -5.41
CA PRO A 66 1.19 11.40 -6.41
C PRO A 66 -0.34 11.50 -6.48
N ALA A 67 -0.89 11.09 -7.64
CA ALA A 67 -2.32 11.15 -7.93
C ALA A 67 -3.20 10.37 -6.92
N CYS A 68 -2.64 9.34 -6.28
CA CYS A 68 -3.34 8.58 -5.23
C CYS A 68 -3.69 9.44 -4.01
N PHE A 69 -2.99 10.56 -3.77
CA PHE A 69 -3.26 11.50 -2.68
C PHE A 69 -3.83 12.85 -3.13
N ASP A 70 -4.30 12.92 -4.38
CA ASP A 70 -4.89 14.14 -4.95
C ASP A 70 -6.10 14.64 -4.17
N GLN A 71 -6.43 15.92 -4.39
CA GLN A 71 -7.59 16.56 -3.78
C GLN A 71 -8.89 15.80 -4.02
N LYS A 72 -9.05 15.16 -5.19
CA LYS A 72 -10.21 14.30 -5.48
C LYS A 72 -10.31 13.13 -4.50
N THR A 73 -9.22 12.38 -4.31
CA THR A 73 -9.18 11.27 -3.35
C THR A 73 -9.48 11.76 -1.94
N ARG A 74 -8.97 12.93 -1.56
CA ARG A 74 -9.23 13.52 -0.24
C ARG A 74 -10.71 13.80 -0.01
N LEU A 75 -11.38 14.41 -0.98
CA LEU A 75 -12.81 14.71 -0.89
C LEU A 75 -13.65 13.44 -0.80
N GLU A 76 -13.30 12.41 -1.57
CA GLU A 76 -14.02 11.13 -1.54
C GLU A 76 -13.84 10.41 -0.20
N VAL A 77 -12.62 10.40 0.35
CA VAL A 77 -12.33 9.85 1.68
C VAL A 77 -13.03 10.63 2.77
N GLN A 78 -13.13 11.96 2.65
CA GLN A 78 -13.88 12.80 3.59
C GLN A 78 -15.39 12.55 3.51
N ALA A 79 -15.92 12.24 2.33
CA ALA A 79 -17.35 11.95 2.13
C ALA A 79 -17.73 10.58 2.71
N ASP A 80 -17.03 9.52 2.31
CA ASP A 80 -17.22 8.18 2.85
C ASP A 80 -15.98 7.29 2.65
N ALA A 81 -15.05 7.33 3.61
CA ALA A 81 -13.83 6.53 3.55
C ALA A 81 -14.08 5.01 3.45
N ALA A 82 -15.22 4.49 3.92
CA ALA A 82 -15.45 3.05 4.03
C ALA A 82 -15.61 2.34 2.68
N TYR A 83 -16.01 3.07 1.63
CA TYR A 83 -16.32 2.54 0.31
C TYR A 83 -15.47 3.12 -0.83
N VAL A 84 -14.47 3.93 -0.51
CA VAL A 84 -13.48 4.39 -1.49
C VAL A 84 -12.60 3.21 -1.90
N ASP A 85 -12.40 3.04 -3.20
CA ASP A 85 -11.44 2.08 -3.74
C ASP A 85 -10.02 2.64 -3.70
N LEU A 86 -9.35 2.37 -2.58
CA LEU A 86 -7.96 2.74 -2.36
C LEU A 86 -7.01 1.79 -3.08
N ARG A 87 -7.38 0.50 -3.20
CA ARG A 87 -6.52 -0.54 -3.79
C ARG A 87 -6.19 -0.25 -5.24
N SER A 88 -7.17 0.18 -6.04
CA SER A 88 -6.95 0.52 -7.45
C SER A 88 -6.08 1.76 -7.65
N ARG A 89 -5.93 2.61 -6.62
CA ARG A 89 -5.11 3.82 -6.66
C ARG A 89 -3.70 3.57 -6.18
N CYS A 90 -3.57 2.89 -5.06
CA CYS A 90 -2.29 2.48 -4.48
C CYS A 90 -2.56 1.32 -3.53
N SER A 91 -1.97 0.15 -3.82
CA SER A 91 -2.19 -1.04 -2.99
C SER A 91 -1.61 -0.88 -1.58
N TYR A 92 -0.58 -0.05 -1.44
CA TYR A 92 0.12 0.25 -0.19
C TYR A 92 -0.16 1.67 0.31
N PHE A 93 -1.40 2.14 0.17
CA PHE A 93 -1.79 3.54 0.42
C PHE A 93 -1.29 4.10 1.77
N TYR A 94 -1.30 3.29 2.83
CA TYR A 94 -0.92 3.76 4.17
C TYR A 94 0.59 3.78 4.36
N GLU A 95 1.27 2.67 4.12
CA GLU A 95 2.73 2.56 4.25
C GLU A 95 3.44 3.56 3.32
N PHE A 96 3.00 3.64 2.07
CA PHE A 96 3.53 4.60 1.10
C PHE A 96 3.30 6.04 1.55
N GLY A 97 2.09 6.37 2.01
CA GLY A 97 1.77 7.69 2.52
C GLY A 97 2.61 8.09 3.74
N CYS A 98 2.89 7.15 4.64
CA CYS A 98 3.76 7.37 5.81
C CYS A 98 5.22 7.61 5.42
N LYS A 99 5.73 6.96 4.37
CA LYS A 99 7.07 7.24 3.84
C LYS A 99 7.15 8.59 3.11
N LEU A 100 6.06 8.98 2.45
CA LEU A 100 5.98 10.21 1.67
C LEU A 100 5.79 11.47 2.53
N GLU A 101 5.03 11.37 3.64
CA GLU A 101 4.70 12.48 4.53
C GLU A 101 5.88 13.36 4.98
N PRO A 102 7.05 12.83 5.40
CA PRO A 102 8.17 13.68 5.79
C PRO A 102 8.87 14.40 4.62
N LEU A 103 8.65 13.96 3.37
CA LEU A 103 9.33 14.47 2.18
C LEU A 103 8.52 15.53 1.43
N VAL A 104 7.22 15.56 1.69
CA VAL A 104 6.27 16.43 1.01
C VAL A 104 5.93 17.61 1.93
N THR A 105 5.73 18.79 1.34
CA THR A 105 5.42 20.02 2.09
C THR A 105 4.01 20.05 2.69
N ASP A 106 3.12 19.20 2.20
CA ASP A 106 1.73 19.10 2.60
C ASP A 106 1.53 18.34 3.92
N ARG A 107 1.28 19.12 4.98
CA ARG A 107 1.03 18.62 6.33
C ARG A 107 -0.32 17.93 6.53
N THR A 108 -1.22 18.00 5.54
CA THR A 108 -2.57 17.41 5.65
C THR A 108 -2.59 15.92 5.32
N LEU A 109 -1.53 15.39 4.70
CA LEU A 109 -1.43 13.98 4.32
C LEU A 109 -1.55 13.05 5.53
N GLY A 110 -0.85 13.34 6.63
CA GLY A 110 -0.95 12.54 7.86
C GLY A 110 -2.37 12.51 8.45
N ILE A 111 -3.10 13.63 8.37
CA ILE A 111 -4.49 13.72 8.85
C ILE A 111 -5.42 12.87 7.98
N LEU A 112 -5.23 12.92 6.65
CA LEU A 112 -5.97 12.09 5.70
C LEU A 112 -5.77 10.60 5.99
N LEU A 113 -4.51 10.17 6.08
CA LEU A 113 -4.14 8.77 6.35
C LEU A 113 -4.75 8.27 7.65
N SER A 114 -4.58 9.02 8.74
CA SER A 114 -5.13 8.66 10.06
C SER A 114 -6.67 8.59 10.04
N THR A 115 -7.33 9.53 9.37
CA THR A 115 -8.80 9.58 9.33
C THR A 115 -9.36 8.42 8.51
N ALA A 116 -8.80 8.18 7.32
CA ALA A 116 -9.15 7.05 6.47
C ALA A 116 -8.95 5.73 7.20
N PHE A 117 -7.79 5.55 7.84
CA PHE A 117 -7.44 4.33 8.56
C PHE A 117 -8.42 4.04 9.69
N LYS A 118 -8.73 5.03 10.55
CA LYS A 118 -9.65 4.82 11.69
C LYS A 118 -11.04 4.37 11.25
N ILE A 119 -11.61 5.02 10.24
CA ILE A 119 -12.95 4.71 9.73
C ILE A 119 -12.95 3.30 9.11
N ARG A 120 -12.00 3.03 8.21
CA ARG A 120 -11.95 1.78 7.46
C ARG A 120 -11.56 0.58 8.33
N TYR A 121 -10.68 0.77 9.31
CA TYR A 121 -10.31 -0.26 10.29
C TYR A 121 -11.52 -0.76 11.09
N LYS A 122 -12.36 0.17 11.59
CA LYS A 122 -13.59 -0.17 12.31
C LYS A 122 -14.55 -0.96 11.42
N GLU A 123 -14.75 -0.52 10.18
CA GLU A 123 -15.63 -1.20 9.23
C GLU A 123 -15.12 -2.58 8.84
N ALA A 124 -13.81 -2.72 8.59
CA ALA A 124 -13.18 -3.98 8.24
C ALA A 124 -13.39 -5.03 9.33
N LEU A 125 -13.10 -4.67 10.58
CA LEU A 125 -13.33 -5.57 11.71
C LEU A 125 -14.81 -5.89 11.87
N THR A 126 -15.69 -4.89 11.87
CA THR A 126 -17.14 -5.09 12.01
C THR A 126 -17.66 -6.12 10.99
N LYS A 127 -17.20 -6.02 9.73
CA LYS A 127 -17.55 -6.96 8.66
C LYS A 127 -17.01 -8.38 8.91
N VAL A 128 -15.80 -8.56 9.46
CA VAL A 128 -15.30 -9.90 9.84
C VAL A 128 -16.22 -10.57 10.87
N TYR A 129 -16.70 -9.81 11.86
CA TYR A 129 -17.52 -10.34 12.94
C TYR A 129 -18.98 -10.58 12.54
N THR A 130 -19.50 -9.83 11.56
CA THR A 130 -20.94 -9.79 11.23
C THR A 130 -21.30 -10.39 9.87
N ALA A 131 -20.39 -10.39 8.89
CA ALA A 131 -20.76 -10.68 7.50
C ALA A 131 -20.78 -12.18 7.16
N ALA A 132 -21.69 -12.54 6.25
CA ALA A 132 -21.65 -13.80 5.53
C ALA A 132 -20.58 -13.77 4.43
N HIS A 133 -19.99 -14.93 4.13
CA HIS A 133 -18.82 -15.10 3.23
C HIS A 133 -18.96 -14.45 1.84
N ILE A 134 -20.19 -14.31 1.32
CA ILE A 134 -20.45 -13.74 -0.02
C ILE A 134 -20.22 -12.22 -0.06
N THR A 135 -20.61 -11.50 0.99
CA THR A 135 -20.41 -10.05 1.11
C THR A 135 -18.93 -9.70 1.34
N ALA A 136 -18.15 -10.63 1.88
CA ALA A 136 -16.72 -10.46 2.09
C ALA A 136 -15.95 -10.30 0.77
N SER A 137 -16.27 -11.06 -0.28
CA SER A 137 -15.53 -11.06 -1.55
C SER A 137 -15.51 -9.68 -2.24
N LYS A 138 -16.67 -9.01 -2.32
CA LYS A 138 -16.76 -7.65 -2.89
C LYS A 138 -16.10 -6.59 -2.01
N TYR A 139 -16.01 -6.83 -0.71
CA TYR A 139 -15.36 -5.91 0.22
C TYR A 139 -13.84 -5.97 0.10
N LEU A 140 -13.29 -7.18 -0.04
CA LEU A 140 -11.84 -7.42 -0.18
C LEU A 140 -11.24 -6.82 -1.46
N SER A 141 -12.03 -6.61 -2.52
CA SER A 141 -11.51 -6.13 -3.80
C SER A 141 -10.98 -4.71 -3.75
N PHE A 142 -11.41 -3.90 -2.78
CA PHE A 142 -11.02 -2.49 -2.65
C PHE A 142 -10.23 -2.17 -1.36
N LEU A 143 -9.86 -3.21 -0.61
CA LEU A 143 -8.96 -3.08 0.54
C LEU A 143 -7.50 -2.99 0.10
N THR A 144 -6.76 -2.15 0.81
CA THR A 144 -5.30 -2.07 0.70
C THR A 144 -4.63 -3.30 1.29
N LYS A 145 -3.31 -3.43 1.10
CA LYS A 145 -2.54 -4.58 1.58
C LYS A 145 -2.61 -4.71 3.10
N GLU A 146 -2.44 -3.62 3.82
CA GLU A 146 -2.47 -3.54 5.28
C GLU A 146 -3.84 -3.91 5.83
N GLU A 147 -4.91 -3.40 5.19
CA GLU A 147 -6.29 -3.74 5.55
C GLU A 147 -6.64 -5.20 5.25
N THR A 148 -6.13 -5.73 4.14
CA THR A 148 -6.30 -7.14 3.78
C THR A 148 -5.64 -8.04 4.82
N ASN A 149 -4.39 -7.74 5.19
CA ASN A 149 -3.66 -8.47 6.23
C ASN A 149 -4.40 -8.42 7.58
N LEU A 150 -4.93 -7.26 7.96
CA LEU A 150 -5.75 -7.10 9.16
C LEU A 150 -7.04 -7.94 9.09
N TYR A 151 -7.75 -7.88 7.97
CA TYR A 151 -8.99 -8.63 7.75
C TYR A 151 -8.73 -10.14 7.87
N GLU A 152 -7.68 -10.64 7.21
CA GLU A 152 -7.28 -12.05 7.27
C GLU A 152 -6.89 -12.46 8.68
N ALA A 153 -6.09 -11.67 9.39
CA ALA A 153 -5.71 -11.95 10.78
C ALA A 153 -6.93 -12.02 11.71
N ALA A 154 -7.87 -11.07 11.57
CA ALA A 154 -9.12 -11.08 12.32
C ALA A 154 -10.00 -12.29 11.97
N HIS A 155 -10.07 -12.65 10.69
CA HIS A 155 -10.81 -13.82 10.22
C HIS A 155 -10.22 -15.14 10.74
N LEU A 156 -8.90 -15.29 10.70
CA LEU A 156 -8.18 -16.43 11.26
C LEU A 156 -8.37 -16.53 12.78
N SER A 157 -8.30 -15.41 13.49
CA SER A 157 -8.58 -15.37 14.93
C SER A 157 -10.02 -15.82 15.25
N MET A 158 -11.01 -15.32 14.50
CA MET A 158 -12.41 -15.70 14.68
C MET A 158 -12.66 -17.18 14.39
N THR A 159 -12.09 -17.71 13.30
CA THR A 159 -12.24 -19.11 12.93
C THR A 159 -11.57 -20.02 13.96
N ALA A 160 -10.38 -19.68 14.45
CA ALA A 160 -9.72 -20.38 15.54
C ALA A 160 -10.55 -20.36 16.84
N PHE A 161 -11.12 -19.20 17.20
CA PHE A 161 -12.00 -19.08 18.37
C PHE A 161 -13.26 -19.93 18.24
N ARG A 162 -13.93 -19.92 17.08
CA ARG A 162 -15.11 -20.76 16.82
C ARG A 162 -14.78 -22.25 16.89
N LYS A 163 -13.63 -22.65 16.33
CA LYS A 163 -13.14 -24.03 16.38
C LYS A 163 -12.85 -24.48 17.81
N TRP A 164 -12.19 -23.64 18.60
CA TRP A 164 -11.95 -23.88 20.02
C TRP A 164 -13.28 -24.02 20.78
N ARG A 165 -14.22 -23.10 20.56
CA ARG A 165 -15.54 -23.11 21.22
C ARG A 165 -16.37 -24.34 20.88
N ALA A 166 -16.28 -24.85 19.66
CA ALA A 166 -16.98 -26.05 19.22
C ALA A 166 -16.38 -27.35 19.76
N GLY A 167 -15.23 -27.30 20.44
CA GLY A 167 -14.61 -28.49 21.05
C GLY A 167 -13.95 -29.44 20.03
N GLY A 168 -13.35 -28.90 18.96
CA GLY A 168 -12.66 -29.68 17.93
C GLY A 168 -11.43 -30.47 18.42
N PRO A 169 -10.83 -31.31 17.57
CA PRO A 169 -9.65 -32.11 17.91
C PRO A 169 -8.48 -31.23 18.39
N ARG A 170 -7.84 -31.63 19.49
CA ARG A 170 -6.78 -30.86 20.17
C ARG A 170 -5.42 -30.91 19.46
N LEU A 171 -5.21 -31.90 18.59
CA LEU A 171 -3.97 -32.12 17.87
C LEU A 171 -4.28 -32.34 16.40
N GLU A 172 -3.68 -31.52 15.54
CA GLU A 172 -3.78 -31.64 14.09
C GLU A 172 -2.38 -31.60 13.48
N ARG A 173 -2.20 -32.34 12.39
CA ARG A 173 -0.93 -32.33 11.65
C ARG A 173 -0.72 -30.97 11.00
N ALA A 174 0.44 -30.36 11.22
CA ALA A 174 0.81 -29.10 10.58
C ALA A 174 0.75 -29.20 9.04
N LEU A 175 0.29 -28.13 8.39
CA LEU A 175 0.16 -28.06 6.92
C LEU A 175 1.46 -28.42 6.19
N ILE A 176 2.62 -28.04 6.76
CA ILE A 176 3.94 -28.29 6.18
C ILE A 176 4.30 -29.79 6.13
N LEU A 177 3.70 -30.60 7.01
CA LEU A 177 3.89 -32.06 7.08
C LEU A 177 2.93 -32.83 6.16
N GLY A 178 2.04 -32.11 5.44
CA GLY A 178 0.94 -32.66 4.66
C GLY A 178 1.21 -32.86 3.16
N ARG A 179 2.46 -32.80 2.67
CA ARG A 179 2.74 -33.11 1.26
C ARG A 179 2.49 -34.60 1.00
N LYS A 180 1.36 -34.91 0.35
CA LYS A 180 1.17 -36.22 -0.31
C LYS A 180 2.33 -36.40 -1.29
N ARG A 181 3.13 -37.46 -1.11
CA ARG A 181 3.99 -37.96 -2.19
C ARG A 181 3.09 -38.18 -3.41
N LYS A 182 3.49 -37.61 -4.54
CA LYS A 182 2.84 -37.86 -5.83
C LYS A 182 3.14 -39.32 -6.14
N ASP A 183 2.15 -40.19 -6.08
CA ASP A 183 2.33 -41.59 -6.49
C ASP A 183 2.69 -41.58 -7.98
N SER A 184 3.90 -42.03 -8.27
CA SER A 184 4.40 -42.26 -9.62
C SER A 184 3.81 -43.57 -10.13
N ASN A 185 2.74 -43.48 -10.92
CA ASN A 185 2.35 -44.49 -11.90
C ASN A 185 2.70 -43.98 -13.29
#